data_AF-A0AA86VF51-F1
#
_entry.id   AF-A0AA86VF51-F1
#
_cell.length_a   1.000
_cell.length_b   1.000
_cell.length_c   1.000
_cell.angle_alpha   90.00
_cell.angle_beta   90.00
_cell.angle_gamma   90.00
#
_symmetry.space_group_name_H-M   'P 1'
#
loop_
_entity.id
_entity.type
_entity.pdbx_description
1 polymer ?
#
loop_
_entity_poly.entity_id
_entity_poly.type
_entity_poly.pdbx_seq_one_letter_code
_entity_poly.pdbx_strand_id
1 'polypeptide(L)'
;MIFLQLVLNRKCEFGFPRFLGPNDSAQSSTANKIGAEKYLLCGIETSLWAVYDIHIPDITIPINLGATQMDFTLSEIKIANVNVPNLQMDLQQNQPVTLFLENVDLQLSFVWKFQQNSYPYTSDHGTGDLIMQNAVLSAVADSQQEKESCPGHMIISVLKTTMDYEKLRIQLKGGQSWIFQSLIDVILDSLQNQISDFLSSVLMNGFVGLINGAFEDGRRQKTLLTDQNIIKDERYVDRVQVGNGYISLMFSGYTYLGSNLTDEYLKSGTSPITMNKFNAEMQMAVKDEAFNNVYYIFHKYYDHYSGQDFKTINQPKLRFTNTGALVTMLVEANGTQVEIELIAKPKLFDDLSKVVGRISFEYQAYSIGTAEGVNAEALLNQVVQHMNEVAELTGFQYNYALMVDIRDFQPIFDANERVMRLVGDLPKECLPY
;
A
#
# COMPACT_ATOMS: atom_id res chain seq x y z
N MET A 1 15.65 -6.87 14.85
CA MET A 1 16.57 -7.65 13.99
C MET A 1 15.95 -8.85 13.24
N ILE A 2 14.69 -9.26 13.48
CA ILE A 2 14.08 -10.45 12.82
C ILE A 2 13.13 -10.10 11.64
N PHE A 3 12.69 -8.85 11.49
CA PHE A 3 11.72 -8.49 10.43
C PHE A 3 12.34 -8.06 9.09
N LEU A 4 13.56 -7.49 9.06
CA LEU A 4 14.21 -7.09 7.80
C LEU A 4 14.88 -8.24 7.03
N GLN A 5 15.14 -9.39 7.68
CA GLN A 5 15.68 -10.60 7.01
C GLN A 5 14.59 -11.57 6.54
N LEU A 6 13.31 -11.27 6.76
CA LEU A 6 12.19 -12.08 6.27
C LEU A 6 11.57 -11.56 4.96
N VAL A 7 12.10 -10.46 4.41
CA VAL A 7 11.79 -10.03 3.04
C VAL A 7 12.91 -10.52 2.12
N LEU A 8 12.50 -11.05 0.96
CA LEU A 8 13.32 -11.29 -0.25
C LEU A 8 14.02 -12.65 -0.44
N ASN A 9 13.23 -13.73 -0.48
CA ASN A 9 13.36 -14.68 -1.61
C ASN A 9 12.09 -15.51 -1.84
N ARG A 10 10.89 -14.94 -1.65
CA ARG A 10 9.69 -15.56 -2.20
C ARG A 10 9.64 -15.17 -3.66
N LYS A 11 10.15 -16.05 -4.51
CA LYS A 11 9.99 -15.96 -5.96
C LYS A 11 8.50 -15.77 -6.26
N CYS A 12 8.22 -15.20 -7.42
CA CYS A 12 6.89 -15.01 -7.97
C CYS A 12 6.28 -16.39 -8.26
N GLU A 13 5.89 -17.08 -7.19
CA GLU A 13 5.73 -18.53 -7.09
C GLU A 13 4.47 -19.05 -7.78
N PHE A 14 3.65 -18.15 -8.30
CA PHE A 14 2.36 -18.51 -8.87
C PHE A 14 2.39 -18.37 -10.39
N GLY A 15 2.25 -19.52 -11.06
CA GLY A 15 2.07 -19.63 -12.51
C GLY A 15 0.69 -19.14 -12.93
N PHE A 16 0.37 -17.87 -12.66
CA PHE A 16 -0.85 -17.25 -13.15
C PHE A 16 -0.88 -17.33 -14.68
N PRO A 17 -2.06 -17.59 -15.26
CA PRO A 17 -2.20 -17.90 -16.69
C PRO A 17 -1.85 -16.71 -17.60
N ARG A 18 -1.94 -15.48 -17.09
CA ARG A 18 -1.67 -14.27 -17.87
C ARG A 18 -1.07 -13.11 -17.07
N PHE A 19 -0.42 -12.24 -17.84
CA PHE A 19 -0.07 -10.89 -17.45
C PHE A 19 -1.33 -10.01 -17.41
N LEU A 20 -1.51 -9.23 -16.34
CA LEU A 20 -2.65 -8.32 -16.19
C LEU A 20 -2.25 -6.90 -16.57
N GLY A 21 -3.10 -6.24 -17.34
CA GLY A 21 -2.95 -4.82 -17.69
C GLY A 21 -4.02 -3.94 -17.05
N PRO A 22 -3.96 -2.61 -17.29
CA PRO A 22 -4.86 -1.65 -16.63
C PRO A 22 -6.35 -1.94 -16.79
N ASN A 23 -6.74 -2.54 -17.92
CA ASN A 23 -8.14 -2.90 -18.22
C ASN A 23 -8.64 -4.14 -17.46
N ASP A 24 -7.76 -4.83 -16.74
CA ASP A 24 -8.08 -5.96 -15.86
C ASP A 24 -8.30 -5.53 -14.40
N SER A 25 -8.36 -4.22 -14.12
CA SER A 25 -8.65 -3.73 -12.77
C SER A 25 -10.13 -3.86 -12.42
N ALA A 26 -10.48 -4.65 -11.40
CA ALA A 26 -11.81 -4.64 -10.79
C ALA A 26 -11.83 -3.99 -9.40
N GLN A 27 -10.68 -3.60 -8.88
CA GLN A 27 -10.53 -2.94 -7.59
C GLN A 27 -9.51 -1.80 -7.66
N SER A 28 -9.75 -0.72 -6.92
CA SER A 28 -8.73 0.30 -6.67
C SER A 28 -8.74 0.79 -5.22
N SER A 29 -7.62 1.39 -4.82
CA SER A 29 -7.49 2.18 -3.59
C SER A 29 -6.94 3.55 -3.96
N THR A 30 -7.63 4.61 -3.58
CA THR A 30 -7.28 5.98 -3.92
C THR A 30 -7.14 6.77 -2.62
N ALA A 31 -6.04 7.48 -2.47
CA ALA A 31 -5.84 8.43 -1.38
C ALA A 31 -5.77 9.83 -1.98
N ASN A 32 -6.51 10.78 -1.40
CA ASN A 32 -6.27 12.19 -1.72
C ASN A 32 -4.92 12.63 -1.13
N LYS A 33 -4.46 13.84 -1.46
CA LYS A 33 -3.18 14.37 -0.97
C LYS A 33 -3.04 14.26 0.55
N ILE A 34 -4.05 14.70 1.31
CA ILE A 34 -4.05 14.70 2.78
C ILE A 34 -3.96 13.27 3.32
N GLY A 35 -4.77 12.35 2.78
CA GLY A 35 -4.77 10.95 3.18
C GLY A 35 -3.45 10.25 2.85
N ALA A 36 -2.86 10.54 1.69
CA ALA A 36 -1.58 10.00 1.28
C ALA A 36 -0.42 10.51 2.18
N GLU A 37 -0.39 11.81 2.47
CA GLU A 37 0.58 12.42 3.40
C GLU A 37 0.49 11.79 4.79
N LYS A 38 -0.72 11.69 5.34
CA LYS A 38 -0.95 11.09 6.65
C LYS A 38 -0.57 9.62 6.72
N TYR A 39 -0.94 8.84 5.70
CA TYR A 39 -0.59 7.43 5.60
C TYR A 39 0.92 7.22 5.52
N LEU A 40 1.61 7.97 4.66
CA LEU A 40 3.06 7.86 4.50
C LEU A 40 3.82 8.34 5.74
N LEU A 41 3.36 9.42 6.39
CA LEU A 41 3.99 9.91 7.62
C LEU A 41 3.93 8.85 8.73
N CYS A 42 2.78 8.23 8.95
CA CYS A 42 2.69 7.12 9.91
C CYS A 42 3.54 5.91 9.50
N GLY A 43 3.63 5.61 8.20
CA GLY A 43 4.53 4.58 7.68
C GLY A 43 6.01 4.88 7.99
N ILE A 44 6.41 6.14 7.85
CA ILE A 44 7.76 6.61 8.20
C ILE A 44 7.98 6.47 9.70
N GLU A 45 7.10 7.01 10.54
CA GLU A 45 7.20 6.97 12.00
C GLU A 45 7.32 5.54 12.54
N THR A 46 6.47 4.64 12.05
CA THR A 46 6.49 3.21 12.45
C THR A 46 7.71 2.46 11.92
N SER A 47 8.39 2.97 10.89
CA SER A 47 9.57 2.35 10.28
C SER A 47 10.90 3.00 10.70
N LEU A 48 10.88 4.07 11.51
CA LEU A 48 12.09 4.76 11.96
C LEU A 48 13.06 3.82 12.70
N TRP A 49 12.55 2.75 13.33
CA TRP A 49 13.42 1.76 13.97
C TRP A 49 14.37 1.08 12.98
N ALA A 50 13.94 0.84 11.74
CA ALA A 50 14.76 0.24 10.70
C ALA A 50 15.80 1.23 10.15
N VAL A 51 15.49 2.53 10.20
CA VAL A 51 16.41 3.60 9.81
C VAL A 51 17.63 3.63 10.73
N TYR A 52 17.48 3.35 12.03
CA TYR A 52 18.60 3.28 12.97
C TYR A 52 19.62 2.16 12.67
N ASP A 53 19.21 1.11 11.96
CA ASP A 53 20.07 -0.02 11.57
C ASP A 53 20.78 0.19 10.22
N ILE A 54 20.58 1.33 9.55
CA ILE A 54 21.20 1.60 8.24
C ILE A 54 22.71 1.75 8.40
N HIS A 55 23.48 0.99 7.59
CA HIS A 55 24.92 1.11 7.54
C HIS A 55 25.33 2.37 6.74
N ILE A 56 25.98 3.30 7.43
CA ILE A 56 26.52 4.51 6.84
C ILE A 56 28.04 4.32 6.67
N PRO A 57 28.58 4.28 5.42
CA PRO A 57 30.01 4.12 5.20
C PRO A 57 30.84 5.29 5.75
N ASP A 58 32.10 5.00 6.05
CA ASP A 58 33.06 5.96 6.57
C ASP A 58 33.32 7.10 5.57
N ILE A 59 33.48 8.33 6.07
CA ILE A 59 33.74 9.54 5.30
C ILE A 59 35.15 10.01 5.62
N THR A 60 36.02 10.18 4.62
CA THR A 60 37.37 10.72 4.82
C THR A 60 37.54 12.02 4.07
N ILE A 61 37.95 13.06 4.79
CA ILE A 61 38.12 14.41 4.27
C ILE A 61 39.61 14.77 4.29
N PRO A 62 40.23 15.04 3.13
CA PRO A 62 41.56 15.60 3.09
C PRO A 62 41.51 17.10 3.45
N ILE A 63 42.23 17.49 4.49
CA ILE A 63 42.41 18.88 4.93
C ILE A 63 43.82 19.32 4.53
N ASN A 64 43.91 20.39 3.75
CA ASN A 64 45.17 20.99 3.34
C ASN A 64 45.35 22.37 3.98
N LEU A 65 46.27 22.47 4.95
CA LEU A 65 46.63 23.73 5.62
C LEU A 65 47.90 24.37 5.05
N GLY A 66 48.18 24.13 3.76
CA GLY A 66 49.33 24.67 3.02
C GLY A 66 50.60 23.85 3.24
N ALA A 67 51.18 23.89 4.43
CA ALA A 67 52.41 23.14 4.76
C ALA A 67 52.14 21.75 5.35
N THR A 68 50.88 21.43 5.63
CA THR A 68 50.48 20.20 6.32
C THR A 68 49.24 19.62 5.67
N GLN A 69 49.33 18.34 5.30
CA GLN A 69 48.21 17.55 4.78
C GLN A 69 47.72 16.62 5.88
N MET A 70 46.42 16.56 6.05
CA MET A 70 45.77 15.81 7.12
C MET A 70 44.54 15.11 6.54
N ASP A 71 44.19 13.97 7.10
CA ASP A 71 42.92 13.30 6.84
C ASP A 71 42.08 13.34 8.11
N PHE A 72 40.82 13.75 7.94
CA PHE A 72 39.79 13.67 8.98
C PHE A 72 38.76 12.62 8.56
N THR A 73 38.74 11.50 9.27
CA THR A 73 37.86 10.38 9.00
C THR A 73 36.74 10.32 10.03
N LEU A 74 35.50 10.19 9.55
CA LEU A 74 34.31 9.84 10.31
C LEU A 74 34.01 8.37 10.05
N SER A 75 33.97 7.55 11.10
CA SER A 75 33.71 6.11 11.03
C SER A 75 32.62 5.69 12.00
N GLU A 76 32.09 4.48 11.82
CA GLU A 76 31.01 3.93 12.65
C GLU A 76 29.82 4.90 12.80
N ILE A 77 29.46 5.58 11.70
CA ILE A 77 28.40 6.57 11.70
C ILE A 77 27.06 5.85 11.89
N LYS A 78 26.29 6.28 12.89
CA LYS A 78 24.98 5.73 13.24
C LYS A 78 23.98 6.85 13.41
N ILE A 79 22.73 6.60 13.03
CA ILE A 79 21.63 7.51 13.35
C ILE A 79 21.32 7.35 14.83
N ALA A 80 21.44 8.44 15.59
CA ALA A 80 21.16 8.47 17.02
C ALA A 80 19.74 8.97 17.31
N ASN A 81 19.25 9.90 16.50
CA ASN A 81 17.89 10.41 16.58
C ASN A 81 17.45 10.91 15.20
N VAL A 82 16.18 10.70 14.87
CA VAL A 82 15.54 11.30 13.69
C VAL A 82 14.12 11.69 14.04
N ASN A 83 13.76 12.93 13.73
CA ASN A 83 12.42 13.46 13.91
C ASN A 83 11.91 13.98 12.57
N VAL A 84 10.73 13.51 12.15
CA VAL A 84 10.10 13.87 10.87
C VAL A 84 8.70 14.41 11.19
N PRO A 85 8.56 15.72 11.43
CA PRO A 85 7.30 16.27 11.94
C PRO A 85 6.26 16.54 10.84
N ASN A 86 6.69 16.73 9.60
CA ASN A 86 5.79 17.08 8.50
C ASN A 86 6.21 16.40 7.19
N LEU A 87 5.22 15.88 6.46
CA LEU A 87 5.36 15.37 5.10
C LEU A 87 4.39 16.13 4.20
N GLN A 88 4.90 16.66 3.10
CA GLN A 88 4.10 17.23 2.02
C GLN A 88 4.30 16.45 0.72
N MET A 89 3.25 16.41 -0.09
CA MET A 89 3.26 15.81 -1.42
C MET A 89 2.86 16.83 -2.50
N ASP A 90 3.57 16.84 -3.62
CA ASP A 90 3.06 17.44 -4.85
C ASP A 90 2.57 16.33 -5.80
N LEU A 91 1.28 16.40 -6.13
CA LEU A 91 0.56 15.41 -6.90
C LEU A 91 -0.03 16.09 -8.13
N GLN A 92 0.72 16.01 -9.23
CA GLN A 92 0.33 16.53 -10.53
C GLN A 92 0.01 15.39 -11.48
N GLN A 93 -1.08 15.51 -12.23
CA GLN A 93 -1.56 14.44 -13.10
C GLN A 93 -0.48 13.93 -14.07
N ASN A 94 -0.27 12.62 -14.09
CA ASN A 94 0.71 11.92 -14.92
C ASN A 94 2.18 12.34 -14.73
N GLN A 95 2.50 13.01 -13.62
CA GLN A 95 3.88 13.32 -13.22
C GLN A 95 4.36 12.37 -12.13
N PRO A 96 5.69 12.19 -11.97
CA PRO A 96 6.26 11.58 -10.78
C PRO A 96 5.79 12.29 -9.50
N VAL A 97 5.69 11.55 -8.41
CA VAL A 97 5.33 12.09 -7.10
C VAL A 97 6.52 12.85 -6.54
N THR A 98 6.30 14.09 -6.09
CA THR A 98 7.32 14.81 -5.32
C THR A 98 6.95 14.79 -3.84
N LEU A 99 7.89 14.36 -3.01
CA LEU A 99 7.77 14.25 -1.56
C LEU A 99 8.68 15.31 -0.91
N PHE A 100 8.20 15.94 0.15
CA PHE A 100 8.97 16.86 0.97
C PHE A 100 8.81 16.48 2.44
N LEU A 101 9.89 16.11 3.10
CA LEU A 101 9.94 16.06 4.56
C LEU A 101 10.48 17.39 5.05
N GLU A 102 9.66 18.12 5.78
CA GLU A 102 10.01 19.46 6.27
C GLU A 102 10.32 19.44 7.76
N ASN A 103 11.24 20.32 8.17
CA ASN A 103 11.67 20.48 9.57
C ASN A 103 12.22 19.17 10.16
N VAL A 104 12.96 18.41 9.35
CA VAL A 104 13.60 17.18 9.79
C VAL A 104 14.77 17.52 10.70
N ASP A 105 14.77 16.96 11.90
CA ASP A 105 15.94 17.00 12.79
C ASP A 105 16.62 15.64 12.76
N LEU A 106 17.92 15.63 12.50
CA LEU A 106 18.73 14.42 12.39
C LEU A 106 19.97 14.56 13.27
N GLN A 107 20.19 13.56 14.12
CA GLN A 107 21.42 13.42 14.88
C GLN A 107 22.12 12.12 14.50
N LEU A 108 23.38 12.25 14.08
CA LEU A 108 24.28 11.13 13.84
C LEU A 108 25.33 11.08 14.94
N SER A 109 25.62 9.90 15.45
CA SER A 109 26.79 9.65 16.30
C SER A 109 27.88 8.96 15.49
N PHE A 110 29.14 9.31 15.70
CA PHE A 110 30.27 8.73 14.97
C PHE A 110 31.53 8.65 15.83
N VAL A 111 32.49 7.87 15.35
CA VAL A 111 33.89 7.88 15.79
C VAL A 111 34.67 8.76 14.82
N TRP A 112 35.49 9.68 15.31
CA TRP A 112 36.36 10.47 14.44
C TRP A 112 37.82 10.08 14.64
N LYS A 113 38.59 10.17 13.56
CA LYS A 113 40.02 9.98 13.56
C LYS A 113 40.65 11.11 12.76
N PHE A 114 41.71 11.68 13.32
CA PHE A 114 42.56 12.64 12.67
C PHE A 114 43.92 12.01 12.41
N GLN A 115 44.45 12.17 11.20
CA GLN A 115 45.77 11.65 10.83
C GLN A 115 46.53 12.65 9.97
N GLN A 116 47.69 13.10 10.46
CA GLN A 116 48.59 13.95 9.70
C GLN A 116 49.44 13.10 8.74
N ASN A 117 49.38 13.42 7.45
CA ASN A 117 50.10 12.70 6.39
C ASN A 117 51.50 13.25 6.12
N SER A 118 51.84 14.41 6.70
CA SER A 118 53.19 14.97 6.68
C SER A 118 53.87 14.83 8.05
N TYR A 119 55.21 14.82 8.07
CA TYR A 119 55.99 14.80 9.32
C TYR A 119 55.58 15.96 10.26
N PRO A 120 55.37 15.73 11.57
CA PRO A 120 55.76 14.54 12.35
C PRO A 120 54.72 13.40 12.47
N TYR A 121 53.73 13.31 11.57
CA TYR A 121 52.75 12.19 11.52
C TYR A 121 51.93 11.99 12.80
N THR A 122 51.35 13.05 13.34
CA THR A 122 50.46 12.96 14.52
C THR A 122 49.12 12.32 14.16
N SER A 123 48.54 11.57 15.10
CA SER A 123 47.16 11.10 14.99
C SER A 123 46.41 11.31 16.29
N ASP A 124 45.09 11.48 16.19
CA ASP A 124 44.18 11.61 17.33
C ASP A 124 42.82 10.98 16.97
N HIS A 125 42.00 10.69 17.97
CA HIS A 125 40.67 10.12 17.76
C HIS A 125 39.73 10.41 18.93
N GLY A 126 38.45 10.21 18.68
CA GLY A 126 37.41 10.34 19.68
C GLY A 126 36.03 10.01 19.14
N THR A 127 35.00 10.49 19.81
CA THR A 127 33.61 10.35 19.36
C THR A 127 33.01 11.71 19.06
N GLY A 128 31.94 11.75 18.30
CA GLY A 128 31.26 13.00 18.00
C GLY A 128 29.82 12.82 17.59
N ASP A 129 29.15 13.96 17.54
CA ASP A 129 27.76 14.08 17.12
C ASP A 129 27.69 15.06 15.95
N LEU A 130 26.96 14.70 14.90
CA LEU A 130 26.57 15.60 13.82
C LEU A 130 25.08 15.85 13.96
N ILE A 131 24.72 17.11 14.13
CA ILE A 131 23.35 17.55 14.38
C ILE A 131 22.93 18.43 13.21
N MET A 132 21.91 17.99 12.51
CA MET A 132 21.25 18.72 11.44
C MET A 132 19.87 19.13 11.93
N GLN A 133 19.54 20.41 11.81
CA GLN A 133 18.27 20.96 12.27
C GLN A 133 17.52 21.63 11.14
N ASN A 134 16.19 21.53 11.18
CA ASN A 134 15.29 22.12 10.20
C ASN A 134 15.66 21.73 8.75
N ALA A 135 15.99 20.46 8.53
CA ALA A 135 16.28 19.97 7.20
C ALA A 135 15.00 19.80 6.37
N VAL A 136 15.13 20.03 5.07
CA VAL A 136 14.12 19.73 4.06
C VAL A 136 14.68 18.66 3.14
N LEU A 137 14.14 17.44 3.25
CA LEU A 137 14.45 16.33 2.35
C LEU A 137 13.39 16.29 1.26
N SER A 138 13.81 16.47 0.01
CA SER A 138 12.92 16.30 -1.14
C SER A 138 13.27 15.05 -1.94
N ALA A 139 12.27 14.38 -2.46
CA ALA A 139 12.43 13.24 -3.33
C ALA A 139 11.40 13.23 -4.46
N VAL A 140 11.86 12.94 -5.67
CA VAL A 140 10.99 12.69 -6.82
C VAL A 140 10.97 11.19 -7.05
N ALA A 141 9.80 10.57 -6.90
CA ALA A 141 9.61 9.13 -7.03
C ALA A 141 8.63 8.81 -8.17
N ASP A 142 8.93 7.74 -8.90
CA ASP A 142 8.02 7.16 -9.88
C ASP A 142 7.80 5.68 -9.57
N SER A 143 6.74 5.12 -10.15
CA SER A 143 6.39 3.73 -9.97
C SER A 143 6.30 3.02 -11.31
N GLN A 144 6.69 1.76 -11.29
CA GLN A 144 6.57 0.88 -12.43
C GLN A 144 6.05 -0.48 -11.98
N GLN A 145 5.32 -1.14 -12.87
CA GLN A 145 4.95 -2.53 -12.68
C GLN A 145 6.07 -3.39 -13.28
N GLU A 146 6.62 -4.29 -12.48
CA GLU A 146 7.55 -5.32 -12.94
C GLU A 146 6.82 -6.31 -13.86
N LYS A 147 7.42 -6.60 -15.01
CA LYS A 147 6.80 -7.40 -16.07
C LYS A 147 7.52 -8.70 -16.37
N GLU A 148 8.81 -8.76 -16.10
CA GLU A 148 9.66 -9.86 -16.54
C GLU A 148 9.91 -10.83 -15.40
N SER A 149 10.44 -10.33 -14.28
CA SER A 149 10.84 -11.17 -13.15
C SER A 149 9.67 -11.53 -12.24
N CYS A 150 8.73 -10.57 -12.08
CA CYS A 150 7.60 -10.68 -11.17
C CYS A 150 6.34 -9.94 -11.65
N PRO A 151 5.57 -10.52 -12.58
CA PRO A 151 4.35 -9.92 -13.09
C PRO A 151 3.39 -9.46 -11.99
N GLY A 152 3.06 -8.16 -12.00
CA GLY A 152 2.14 -7.56 -11.02
C GLY A 152 2.82 -7.10 -9.74
N HIS A 153 4.15 -7.16 -9.68
CA HIS A 153 4.93 -6.50 -8.64
C HIS A 153 5.08 -5.00 -8.94
N MET A 154 4.99 -4.16 -7.91
CA MET A 154 5.13 -2.72 -8.03
C MET A 154 6.50 -2.34 -7.49
N ILE A 155 7.26 -1.59 -8.28
CA ILE A 155 8.58 -1.09 -7.90
C ILE A 155 8.46 0.44 -7.87
N ILE A 156 8.81 1.01 -6.72
CA ILE A 156 9.00 2.44 -6.55
C ILE A 156 10.48 2.74 -6.73
N SER A 157 10.77 3.72 -7.58
CA SER A 157 12.12 4.20 -7.88
C SER A 157 12.20 5.68 -7.55
N VAL A 158 13.28 6.09 -6.89
CA VAL A 158 13.57 7.51 -6.66
C VAL A 158 14.46 8.02 -7.79
N LEU A 159 13.95 9.01 -8.52
CA LEU A 159 14.58 9.63 -9.67
C LEU A 159 15.57 10.72 -9.25
N LYS A 160 15.25 11.44 -8.17
CA LYS A 160 16.05 12.55 -7.66
C LYS A 160 15.81 12.72 -6.17
N THR A 161 16.86 13.05 -5.43
CA THR A 161 16.80 13.47 -4.03
C THR A 161 17.56 14.77 -3.85
N THR A 162 17.09 15.62 -2.95
CA THR A 162 17.86 16.78 -2.47
C THR A 162 17.66 16.92 -0.98
N MET A 163 18.68 17.42 -0.28
CA MET A 163 18.59 17.74 1.14
C MET A 163 19.18 19.11 1.38
N ASP A 164 18.34 20.01 1.85
CA ASP A 164 18.70 21.34 2.31
C ASP A 164 18.55 21.40 3.83
N TYR A 165 19.32 22.24 4.52
CA TYR A 165 19.20 22.42 5.96
C TYR A 165 19.56 23.83 6.39
N GLU A 166 18.97 24.28 7.49
CA GLU A 166 19.29 25.60 8.07
C GLU A 166 20.60 25.54 8.87
N LYS A 167 20.80 24.48 9.66
CA LYS A 167 21.93 24.36 10.57
C LYS A 167 22.53 22.97 10.53
N LEU A 168 23.85 22.94 10.36
CA LEU A 168 24.68 21.75 10.51
C LEU A 168 25.73 22.04 11.58
N ARG A 169 25.76 21.24 12.64
CA ARG A 169 26.69 21.38 13.74
C ARG A 169 27.41 20.06 14.00
N ILE A 170 28.72 20.13 14.18
CA ILE A 170 29.53 19.00 14.63
C ILE A 170 30.05 19.27 16.04
N GLN A 171 29.91 18.28 16.92
CA GLN A 171 30.43 18.30 18.28
C GLN A 171 31.43 17.15 18.45
N LEU A 172 32.69 17.48 18.72
CA LEU A 172 33.75 16.49 18.92
C LEU A 172 34.04 16.30 20.41
N LYS A 173 34.17 15.04 20.84
CA LYS A 173 34.47 14.61 22.21
C LYS A 173 35.70 13.69 22.20
N GLY A 174 36.50 13.74 23.25
CA GLY A 174 37.73 12.95 23.38
C GLY A 174 38.96 13.59 22.73
N GLY A 175 40.15 13.02 23.01
CA GLY A 175 41.41 13.51 22.46
C GLY A 175 41.67 15.00 22.72
N GLN A 176 42.28 15.65 21.74
CA GLN A 176 42.50 17.09 21.65
C GLN A 176 41.37 17.74 20.83
N SER A 177 40.11 17.31 21.03
CA SER A 177 38.96 17.81 20.26
C SER A 177 38.82 19.33 20.25
N TRP A 178 39.28 20.02 21.30
CA TRP A 178 39.28 21.49 21.37
C TRP A 178 40.09 22.15 20.23
N ILE A 179 41.17 21.50 19.77
CA ILE A 179 41.97 21.99 18.63
C ILE A 179 41.18 21.81 17.36
N PHE A 180 40.65 20.61 17.12
CA PHE A 180 39.90 20.29 15.91
C PHE A 180 38.57 21.04 15.83
N GLN A 181 37.97 21.41 16.96
CA GLN A 181 36.79 22.26 17.02
C GLN A 181 37.07 23.66 16.44
N SER A 182 38.30 24.15 16.51
CA SER A 182 38.66 25.43 15.86
C SER A 182 38.76 25.33 14.34
N LEU A 183 38.94 24.12 13.79
CA LEU A 183 38.94 23.83 12.36
C LEU A 183 37.57 23.38 11.84
N ILE A 184 36.54 23.39 12.70
CA ILE A 184 35.25 22.79 12.36
C ILE A 184 34.58 23.47 11.18
N ASP A 185 34.76 24.78 11.00
CA ASP A 185 34.15 25.51 9.88
C ASP A 185 34.72 25.03 8.54
N VAL A 186 36.04 24.79 8.47
CA VAL A 186 36.69 24.23 7.28
C VAL A 186 36.23 22.80 7.01
N ILE A 187 36.09 22.00 8.08
CA ILE A 187 35.58 20.62 7.98
C ILE A 187 34.13 20.64 7.50
N LEU A 188 33.30 21.50 8.06
CA LEU A 188 31.89 21.65 7.70
C LEU A 188 31.74 22.08 6.25
N ASP A 189 32.46 23.10 5.79
CA ASP A 189 32.41 23.56 4.40
C ASP A 189 32.76 22.42 3.41
N SER A 190 33.76 21.60 3.75
CA SER A 190 34.11 20.44 2.93
C SER A 190 33.08 19.30 3.02
N LEU A 191 32.35 19.20 4.14
CA LEU A 191 31.34 18.19 4.37
C LEU A 191 29.98 18.55 3.79
N GLN A 192 29.60 19.83 3.73
CA GLN A 192 28.23 20.25 3.47
C GLN A 192 27.63 19.57 2.23
N ASN A 193 28.33 19.63 1.09
CA ASN A 193 27.88 19.02 -0.15
C ASN A 193 27.90 17.48 -0.10
N GLN A 194 28.98 16.91 0.45
CA GLN A 194 29.13 15.45 0.53
C GLN A 194 28.06 14.84 1.44
N ILE A 195 27.77 15.48 2.57
CA ILE A 195 26.77 15.04 3.54
C ILE A 195 25.36 15.17 2.98
N SER A 196 25.02 16.27 2.32
CA SER A 196 23.70 16.41 1.69
C SER A 196 23.44 15.31 0.65
N ASP A 197 24.35 15.12 -0.29
CA ASP A 197 24.19 14.13 -1.36
C ASP A 197 24.13 12.71 -0.78
N PHE A 198 25.04 12.41 0.14
CA PHE A 198 25.15 11.11 0.76
C PHE A 198 23.97 10.77 1.68
N LEU A 199 23.61 11.65 2.61
CA LEU A 199 22.50 11.41 3.52
C LEU A 199 21.17 11.37 2.78
N SER A 200 20.97 12.23 1.78
CA SER A 200 19.74 12.17 0.98
C SER A 200 19.64 10.83 0.25
N SER A 201 20.72 10.33 -0.34
CA SER A 201 20.74 9.03 -1.01
C SER A 201 20.51 7.88 -0.03
N VAL A 202 21.24 7.83 1.08
CA VAL A 202 21.16 6.74 2.07
C VAL A 202 19.77 6.68 2.73
N LEU A 203 19.27 7.81 3.20
CA LEU A 203 17.95 7.86 3.85
C LEU A 203 16.84 7.52 2.86
N MET A 204 16.87 8.10 1.65
CA MET A 204 15.84 7.84 0.66
C MET A 204 15.89 6.40 0.14
N ASN A 205 17.07 5.82 -0.06
CA ASN A 205 17.17 4.40 -0.40
C ASN A 205 16.64 3.51 0.73
N GLY A 206 16.88 3.87 1.99
CA GLY A 206 16.28 3.21 3.15
C GLY A 206 14.75 3.27 3.11
N PHE A 207 14.18 4.47 2.92
CA PHE A 207 12.72 4.65 2.82
C PHE A 207 12.13 3.93 1.61
N VAL A 208 12.78 3.98 0.45
CA VAL A 208 12.35 3.26 -0.75
C VAL A 208 12.40 1.75 -0.53
N GLY A 209 13.43 1.25 0.14
CA GLY A 209 13.54 -0.16 0.51
C GLY A 209 12.39 -0.60 1.41
N LEU A 210 12.01 0.24 2.38
CA LEU A 210 10.85 -0.02 3.25
C LEU A 210 9.52 0.01 2.48
N ILE A 211 9.33 1.01 1.62
CA ILE A 211 8.13 1.14 0.78
C ILE A 211 8.03 -0.05 -0.19
N ASN A 212 9.12 -0.37 -0.90
CA ASN A 212 9.17 -1.52 -1.78
C ASN A 212 8.96 -2.82 -1.00
N GLY A 213 9.54 -2.97 0.19
CA GLY A 213 9.29 -4.11 1.07
C GLY A 213 7.82 -4.25 1.48
N ALA A 214 7.13 -3.14 1.76
CA ALA A 214 5.71 -3.11 2.05
C ALA A 214 4.86 -3.49 0.84
N PHE A 215 5.29 -3.08 -0.36
CA PHE A 215 4.70 -3.59 -1.58
C PHE A 215 5.00 -5.09 -1.74
N GLU A 216 6.24 -5.53 -1.57
CA GLU A 216 6.74 -6.89 -1.80
C GLU A 216 6.08 -7.99 -0.98
N ASP A 217 5.33 -7.68 0.09
CA ASP A 217 4.68 -8.70 0.92
C ASP A 217 3.81 -9.62 0.04
N GLY A 218 4.34 -10.82 -0.25
CA GLY A 218 3.82 -11.83 -1.16
C GLY A 218 2.47 -12.43 -0.75
N ARG A 219 1.80 -11.84 0.24
CA ARG A 219 0.43 -12.14 0.68
C ARG A 219 -0.65 -11.53 -0.22
N ARG A 220 -0.30 -11.08 -1.43
CA ARG A 220 -1.24 -10.57 -2.43
C ARG A 220 -2.15 -11.65 -3.04
N GLN A 221 -1.94 -12.89 -2.61
CA GLN A 221 -2.96 -13.91 -2.54
C GLN A 221 -3.33 -14.12 -1.07
N LYS A 222 -4.56 -13.76 -0.70
CA LYS A 222 -5.12 -14.21 0.56
C LYS A 222 -6.19 -15.26 0.28
N THR A 223 -6.11 -16.34 1.04
CA THR A 223 -7.11 -17.39 0.98
C THR A 223 -8.39 -16.86 1.60
N LEU A 224 -9.43 -16.73 0.78
CA LEU A 224 -10.78 -16.31 1.19
C LEU A 224 -11.39 -17.35 2.15
N LEU A 225 -11.25 -18.62 1.79
CA LEU A 225 -11.66 -19.79 2.55
C LEU A 225 -10.62 -20.89 2.37
N THR A 226 -9.84 -21.15 3.43
CA THR A 226 -8.70 -22.07 3.39
C THR A 226 -9.11 -23.48 2.98
N ASP A 227 -10.23 -23.96 3.50
CA ASP A 227 -10.71 -25.31 3.24
C ASP A 227 -11.20 -25.51 1.79
N GLN A 228 -11.53 -24.41 1.09
CA GLN A 228 -12.04 -24.42 -0.28
C GLN A 228 -10.98 -23.97 -1.30
N ASN A 229 -9.75 -23.70 -0.87
CA ASN A 229 -8.67 -23.23 -1.74
C ASN A 229 -9.10 -22.06 -2.64
N ILE A 230 -9.94 -21.16 -2.14
CA ILE A 230 -10.39 -19.98 -2.89
C ILE A 230 -9.40 -18.85 -2.59
N ILE A 231 -8.81 -18.27 -3.63
CA ILE A 231 -7.83 -17.19 -3.50
C ILE A 231 -8.37 -15.90 -4.09
N LYS A 232 -8.06 -14.79 -3.44
CA LYS A 232 -8.24 -13.46 -4.02
C LYS A 232 -6.94 -13.00 -4.67
N ASP A 233 -7.01 -12.56 -5.92
CA ASP A 233 -5.92 -11.95 -6.67
C ASP A 233 -5.92 -10.43 -6.49
N GLU A 234 -4.94 -9.92 -5.78
CA GLU A 234 -4.71 -8.48 -5.61
C GLU A 234 -3.37 -8.05 -6.21
N ARG A 235 -2.95 -8.68 -7.30
CA ARG A 235 -1.82 -8.16 -8.08
C ARG A 235 -2.13 -6.76 -8.59
N TYR A 236 -1.11 -5.90 -8.59
CA TYR A 236 -1.19 -4.61 -9.27
C TYR A 236 -1.30 -4.84 -10.75
N VAL A 237 -2.17 -4.09 -11.42
CA VAL A 237 -2.40 -4.22 -12.86
C VAL A 237 -1.81 -3.07 -13.67
N ASP A 238 -1.24 -2.08 -12.98
CA ASP A 238 -0.57 -0.92 -13.55
C ASP A 238 0.35 -0.27 -12.51
N ARG A 239 1.07 0.77 -12.92
CA ARG A 239 1.79 1.70 -12.03
C ARG A 239 0.82 2.50 -11.15
N VAL A 240 1.36 3.17 -10.12
CA VAL A 240 0.61 4.16 -9.32
C VAL A 240 0.11 5.25 -10.26
N GLN A 241 -1.20 5.49 -10.25
CA GLN A 241 -1.78 6.59 -10.99
C GLN A 241 -1.74 7.86 -10.15
N VAL A 242 -1.05 8.87 -10.65
CA VAL A 242 -1.01 10.21 -10.03
C VAL A 242 -2.00 11.10 -10.76
N GLY A 243 -2.99 11.59 -10.03
CA GLY A 243 -3.92 12.62 -10.48
C GLY A 243 -3.63 13.97 -9.83
N ASN A 244 -4.45 14.98 -10.13
CA ASN A 244 -4.35 16.28 -9.46
C ASN A 244 -4.84 16.15 -8.01
N GLY A 245 -3.90 16.11 -7.07
CA GLY A 245 -4.20 16.00 -5.63
C GLY A 245 -4.61 14.60 -5.14
N TYR A 246 -4.31 13.53 -5.88
CA TYR A 246 -4.53 12.16 -5.41
C TYR A 246 -3.56 11.15 -6.03
N ILE A 247 -3.39 10.02 -5.35
CA ILE A 247 -2.72 8.82 -5.86
C ILE A 247 -3.70 7.64 -5.86
N SER A 248 -3.58 6.74 -6.83
CA SER A 248 -4.44 5.56 -6.93
C SER A 248 -3.65 4.30 -7.28
N LEU A 249 -3.93 3.23 -6.55
CA LEU A 249 -3.43 1.89 -6.76
C LEU A 249 -4.54 1.05 -7.41
N MET A 250 -4.22 0.36 -8.49
CA MET A 250 -5.18 -0.50 -9.20
C MET A 250 -4.82 -1.97 -9.05
N PHE A 251 -5.81 -2.75 -8.68
CA PHE A 251 -5.69 -4.18 -8.40
C PHE A 251 -6.60 -4.98 -9.33
N SER A 252 -6.22 -6.24 -9.56
CA SER A 252 -7.05 -7.25 -10.22
C SER A 252 -8.40 -7.34 -9.51
N GLY A 253 -8.39 -7.69 -8.22
CA GLY A 253 -9.60 -7.78 -7.39
C GLY A 253 -10.44 -9.02 -7.67
N TYR A 254 -10.03 -9.90 -8.58
CA TYR A 254 -10.75 -11.14 -8.90
C TYR A 254 -10.43 -12.27 -7.93
N THR A 255 -11.31 -13.25 -7.90
CA THR A 255 -11.26 -14.48 -7.11
C THR A 255 -11.11 -15.68 -8.02
N TYR A 256 -10.27 -16.64 -7.60
CA TYR A 256 -9.99 -17.86 -8.33
C TYR A 256 -10.10 -19.07 -7.41
N LEU A 257 -10.33 -20.23 -8.02
CA LEU A 257 -10.04 -21.50 -7.38
C LEU A 257 -8.52 -21.73 -7.49
N GLY A 258 -7.81 -21.83 -6.37
CA GLY A 258 -6.35 -21.94 -6.33
C GLY A 258 -5.81 -23.19 -7.06
N SER A 259 -6.60 -24.25 -7.17
CA SER A 259 -6.27 -25.45 -7.95
C SER A 259 -6.56 -25.31 -9.44
N ASN A 260 -7.25 -24.24 -9.86
CA ASN A 260 -7.62 -23.96 -11.24
C ASN A 260 -7.57 -22.46 -11.53
N LEU A 261 -6.34 -21.95 -11.76
CA LEU A 261 -6.10 -20.55 -12.12
C LEU A 261 -6.42 -20.33 -13.61
N THR A 262 -7.68 -20.35 -13.99
CA THR A 262 -8.13 -20.04 -15.35
C THR A 262 -8.82 -18.69 -15.42
N ASP A 263 -8.67 -18.00 -16.55
CA ASP A 263 -9.29 -16.69 -16.80
C ASP A 263 -10.78 -16.78 -17.17
N GLU A 264 -11.45 -17.88 -16.84
CA GLU A 264 -12.80 -18.21 -17.31
C GLU A 264 -13.85 -17.14 -17.01
N TYR A 265 -13.61 -16.31 -15.98
CA TYR A 265 -14.49 -15.21 -15.61
C TYR A 265 -13.96 -13.82 -15.97
N LEU A 266 -12.66 -13.68 -16.26
CA LEU A 266 -12.06 -12.37 -16.43
C LEU A 266 -12.64 -11.68 -17.67
N LYS A 267 -13.41 -10.62 -17.43
CA LYS A 267 -13.86 -9.74 -18.51
C LYS A 267 -12.71 -8.80 -18.85
N SER A 268 -12.11 -9.00 -20.02
CA SER A 268 -11.16 -8.05 -20.58
C SER A 268 -11.87 -6.74 -20.97
N GLY A 269 -11.16 -5.62 -20.90
CA GLY A 269 -11.66 -4.34 -21.39
C GLY A 269 -12.54 -3.55 -20.41
N THR A 270 -12.44 -3.82 -19.11
CA THR A 270 -13.11 -2.95 -18.14
C THR A 270 -12.41 -1.59 -18.09
N SER A 271 -13.16 -0.49 -18.13
CA SER A 271 -12.59 0.85 -18.01
C SER A 271 -11.88 1.00 -16.66
N PRO A 272 -10.63 1.48 -16.58
CA PRO A 272 -9.95 1.63 -15.30
C PRO A 272 -10.78 2.51 -14.35
N ILE A 273 -10.73 2.21 -13.04
CA ILE A 273 -11.41 3.04 -12.05
C ILE A 273 -10.61 4.33 -11.89
N THR A 274 -10.90 5.32 -12.72
CA THR A 274 -10.22 6.60 -12.69
C THR A 274 -11.10 7.62 -11.96
N MET A 275 -10.44 8.53 -11.22
CA MET A 275 -11.01 9.62 -10.41
C MET A 275 -11.24 9.32 -8.92
N ASN A 276 -10.68 10.21 -8.11
CA ASN A 276 -11.17 10.52 -6.79
C ASN A 276 -12.46 11.35 -6.93
N LYS A 277 -13.62 10.81 -6.56
CA LYS A 277 -14.92 11.50 -6.65
C LYS A 277 -15.35 12.18 -5.36
N PHE A 278 -14.66 11.89 -4.26
CA PHE A 278 -15.06 12.31 -2.93
C PHE A 278 -13.95 13.08 -2.25
N ASN A 279 -14.32 14.05 -1.43
CA ASN A 279 -13.38 14.79 -0.61
C ASN A 279 -13.06 14.06 0.71
N ALA A 280 -12.85 12.74 0.62
CA ALA A 280 -12.43 11.90 1.74
C ALA A 280 -10.93 11.60 1.61
N GLU A 281 -10.24 11.41 2.73
CA GLU A 281 -8.81 11.10 2.73
C GLU A 281 -8.51 9.81 1.94
N MET A 282 -9.41 8.82 2.00
CA MET A 282 -9.31 7.59 1.22
C MET A 282 -10.63 7.11 0.61
N GLN A 283 -10.49 6.39 -0.49
CA GLN A 283 -11.56 5.75 -1.23
C GLN A 283 -11.09 4.37 -1.72
N MET A 284 -11.86 3.34 -1.42
CA MET A 284 -11.66 1.99 -1.95
C MET A 284 -12.81 1.67 -2.90
N ALA A 285 -12.51 1.30 -4.14
CA ALA A 285 -13.55 1.05 -5.14
C ALA A 285 -13.50 -0.40 -5.63
N VAL A 286 -14.68 -1.01 -5.80
CA VAL A 286 -14.83 -2.37 -6.29
C VAL A 286 -15.94 -2.40 -7.34
N LYS A 287 -15.63 -2.91 -8.53
CA LYS A 287 -16.60 -3.09 -9.61
C LYS A 287 -17.58 -4.22 -9.33
N ASP A 288 -18.79 -4.11 -9.88
CA ASP A 288 -19.77 -5.20 -9.77
C ASP A 288 -19.23 -6.52 -10.39
N GLU A 289 -18.32 -6.44 -11.37
CA GLU A 289 -17.65 -7.59 -11.96
C GLU A 289 -16.87 -8.42 -10.92
N ALA A 290 -16.28 -7.79 -9.92
CA ALA A 290 -15.55 -8.51 -8.86
C ALA A 290 -16.51 -9.29 -7.96
N PHE A 291 -17.67 -8.71 -7.62
CA PHE A 291 -18.71 -9.42 -6.85
C PHE A 291 -19.35 -10.54 -7.66
N ASN A 292 -19.62 -10.29 -8.95
CA ASN A 292 -20.16 -11.30 -9.85
C ASN A 292 -19.17 -12.44 -10.10
N ASN A 293 -17.86 -12.17 -10.05
CA ASN A 293 -16.82 -13.18 -10.08
C ASN A 293 -16.88 -14.08 -8.85
N VAL A 294 -17.03 -13.50 -7.66
CA VAL A 294 -17.22 -14.27 -6.41
C VAL A 294 -18.44 -15.19 -6.54
N TYR A 295 -19.58 -14.64 -6.96
CA TYR A 295 -20.79 -15.45 -7.20
C TYR A 295 -20.58 -16.57 -8.22
N TYR A 296 -19.82 -16.32 -9.28
CA TYR A 296 -19.49 -17.35 -10.26
C TYR A 296 -18.66 -18.49 -9.66
N ILE A 297 -17.60 -18.18 -8.91
CA ILE A 297 -16.73 -19.20 -8.30
C ILE A 297 -17.53 -20.08 -7.33
N PHE A 298 -18.33 -19.46 -6.46
CA PHE A 298 -19.12 -20.19 -5.46
C PHE A 298 -20.30 -20.96 -6.07
N HIS A 299 -20.91 -20.45 -7.14
CA HIS A 299 -21.94 -21.18 -7.87
C HIS A 299 -21.35 -22.40 -8.60
N LYS A 300 -20.31 -22.19 -9.41
CA LYS A 300 -19.77 -23.22 -10.30
C LYS A 300 -19.11 -24.38 -9.56
N TYR A 301 -18.32 -24.08 -8.54
CA TYR A 301 -17.49 -25.10 -7.87
C TYR A 301 -18.12 -25.68 -6.61
N TYR A 302 -19.12 -24.99 -6.02
CA TYR A 302 -19.67 -25.38 -4.72
C TYR A 302 -21.20 -25.38 -4.63
N ASP A 303 -21.91 -24.89 -5.66
CA ASP A 303 -23.38 -24.77 -5.67
C ASP A 303 -23.97 -24.07 -4.42
N HIS A 304 -23.22 -23.14 -3.82
CA HIS A 304 -23.60 -22.51 -2.55
C HIS A 304 -24.94 -21.78 -2.59
N TYR A 305 -25.37 -21.32 -3.77
CA TYR A 305 -26.60 -20.54 -3.91
C TYR A 305 -27.85 -21.40 -4.14
N SER A 306 -27.74 -22.73 -4.21
CA SER A 306 -28.89 -23.63 -4.22
C SER A 306 -29.32 -23.96 -2.79
N GLY A 307 -30.63 -23.96 -2.54
CA GLY A 307 -31.22 -24.28 -1.25
C GLY A 307 -31.82 -25.69 -1.20
N GLN A 308 -32.47 -26.02 -0.08
CA GLN A 308 -33.11 -27.33 0.08
C GLN A 308 -34.28 -27.54 -0.90
N ASP A 309 -35.09 -26.51 -1.14
CA ASP A 309 -36.32 -26.62 -1.95
C ASP A 309 -36.24 -25.89 -3.30
N PHE A 310 -35.06 -25.36 -3.66
CA PHE A 310 -34.85 -24.71 -4.95
C PHE A 310 -33.41 -24.91 -5.43
N LYS A 311 -33.23 -24.99 -6.76
CA LYS A 311 -31.93 -25.07 -7.40
C LYS A 311 -31.63 -23.77 -8.13
N THR A 312 -30.47 -23.16 -7.87
CA THR A 312 -30.02 -22.01 -8.64
C THR A 312 -29.49 -22.49 -10.00
N ILE A 313 -30.10 -22.01 -11.09
CA ILE A 313 -29.79 -22.45 -12.46
C ILE A 313 -28.61 -21.67 -13.03
N ASN A 314 -28.54 -20.37 -12.77
CA ASN A 314 -27.46 -19.49 -13.21
C ASN A 314 -26.85 -18.78 -12.00
N GLN A 315 -25.56 -18.41 -12.06
CA GLN A 315 -24.96 -17.64 -10.98
C GLN A 315 -25.73 -16.34 -10.73
N PRO A 316 -25.87 -15.91 -9.46
CA PRO A 316 -26.41 -14.59 -9.15
C PRO A 316 -25.64 -13.48 -9.89
N LYS A 317 -26.36 -12.43 -10.31
CA LYS A 317 -25.80 -11.26 -10.99
C LYS A 317 -26.12 -9.99 -10.22
N LEU A 318 -25.11 -9.42 -9.60
CA LEU A 318 -25.10 -8.10 -9.00
C LEU A 318 -24.96 -7.00 -10.06
N ARG A 319 -25.78 -5.96 -9.91
CA ARG A 319 -25.66 -4.69 -10.62
C ARG A 319 -25.84 -3.56 -9.61
N PHE A 320 -24.93 -2.58 -9.63
CA PHE A 320 -25.11 -1.36 -8.86
C PHE A 320 -26.12 -0.42 -9.53
N THR A 321 -26.98 0.17 -8.73
CA THR A 321 -27.94 1.22 -9.12
C THR A 321 -27.64 2.48 -8.30
N ASN A 322 -28.29 3.60 -8.62
CA ASN A 322 -28.09 4.85 -7.87
C ASN A 322 -28.55 4.77 -6.41
N THR A 323 -29.38 3.79 -6.06
CA THR A 323 -30.00 3.65 -4.74
C THR A 323 -29.55 2.40 -3.98
N GLY A 324 -28.69 1.57 -4.56
CA GLY A 324 -28.25 0.32 -3.93
C GLY A 324 -27.61 -0.67 -4.90
N ALA A 325 -27.71 -1.95 -4.56
CA ALA A 325 -27.38 -3.05 -5.45
C ALA A 325 -28.62 -3.92 -5.70
N LEU A 326 -28.76 -4.39 -6.94
CA LEU A 326 -29.79 -5.35 -7.33
C LEU A 326 -29.09 -6.67 -7.68
N VAL A 327 -29.58 -7.78 -7.15
CA VAL A 327 -29.14 -9.12 -7.53
C VAL A 327 -30.25 -9.83 -8.27
N THR A 328 -29.94 -10.35 -9.46
CA THR A 328 -30.87 -11.17 -10.24
C THR A 328 -30.36 -12.60 -10.35
N MET A 329 -31.27 -13.58 -10.26
CA MET A 329 -30.95 -15.00 -10.38
C MET A 329 -32.13 -15.78 -10.94
N LEU A 330 -31.83 -16.89 -11.63
CA LEU A 330 -32.84 -17.83 -12.11
C LEU A 330 -32.77 -19.08 -11.24
N VAL A 331 -33.89 -19.45 -10.62
CA VAL A 331 -34.00 -20.65 -9.78
C VAL A 331 -35.02 -21.61 -10.37
N GLU A 332 -34.88 -22.89 -10.07
CA GLU A 332 -35.88 -23.92 -10.38
C GLU A 332 -36.45 -24.44 -9.06
N ALA A 333 -37.78 -24.39 -8.93
CA ALA A 333 -38.53 -24.92 -7.81
C ALA A 333 -39.72 -25.74 -8.35
N ASN A 334 -39.89 -26.96 -7.85
CA ASN A 334 -40.91 -27.90 -8.34
C ASN A 334 -40.90 -28.08 -9.87
N GLY A 335 -39.71 -28.10 -10.48
CA GLY A 335 -39.53 -28.24 -11.93
C GLY A 335 -39.91 -27.01 -12.77
N THR A 336 -40.19 -25.88 -12.12
CA THR A 336 -40.52 -24.62 -12.80
C THR A 336 -39.44 -23.58 -12.53
N GLN A 337 -39.01 -22.88 -13.59
CA GLN A 337 -37.99 -21.84 -13.49
C GLN A 337 -38.62 -20.49 -13.15
N VAL A 338 -38.04 -19.79 -12.19
CA VAL A 338 -38.52 -18.51 -11.67
C VAL A 338 -37.35 -17.53 -11.58
N GLU A 339 -37.51 -16.36 -12.20
CA GLU A 339 -36.56 -15.26 -12.03
C GLU A 339 -36.85 -14.54 -10.72
N ILE A 340 -35.81 -14.31 -9.93
CA ILE A 340 -35.87 -13.63 -8.64
C ILE A 340 -34.95 -12.41 -8.68
N GLU A 341 -35.46 -11.30 -8.17
CA GLU A 341 -34.70 -10.09 -7.93
C GLU A 341 -34.67 -9.77 -6.44
N LEU A 342 -33.50 -9.39 -5.95
CA LEU A 342 -33.23 -9.05 -4.54
C LEU A 342 -32.59 -7.66 -4.45
N ILE A 343 -33.00 -6.86 -3.47
CA ILE A 343 -32.24 -5.67 -3.05
C ILE A 343 -31.08 -6.16 -2.18
N ALA A 344 -29.87 -5.69 -2.46
CA ALA A 344 -28.67 -6.01 -1.70
C ALA A 344 -28.15 -4.75 -0.99
N LYS A 345 -28.10 -4.79 0.34
CA LYS A 345 -27.53 -3.73 1.19
C LYS A 345 -26.14 -4.13 1.67
N PRO A 346 -25.13 -3.28 1.52
CA PRO A 346 -23.75 -3.65 1.86
C PRO A 346 -23.61 -3.83 3.38
N LYS A 347 -22.96 -4.91 3.79
CA LYS A 347 -22.59 -5.20 5.18
C LYS A 347 -21.07 -5.30 5.25
N LEU A 348 -20.46 -4.41 6.03
CA LEU A 348 -19.01 -4.35 6.23
C LEU A 348 -18.64 -5.16 7.46
N PHE A 349 -17.73 -6.12 7.30
CA PHE A 349 -17.13 -6.87 8.39
C PHE A 349 -15.65 -6.56 8.43
N ASP A 350 -15.13 -6.39 9.63
CA ASP A 350 -13.73 -6.10 9.81
C ASP A 350 -13.06 -7.08 10.79
N ASP A 351 -11.95 -7.66 10.37
CA ASP A 351 -11.04 -8.43 11.21
C ASP A 351 -9.71 -7.69 11.28
N LEU A 352 -9.67 -6.70 12.18
CA LEU A 352 -8.50 -5.85 12.43
C LEU A 352 -7.23 -6.68 12.73
N SER A 353 -7.38 -7.88 13.31
CA SER A 353 -6.24 -8.75 13.63
C SER A 353 -5.52 -9.30 12.38
N LYS A 354 -6.20 -9.31 11.23
CA LYS A 354 -5.68 -9.86 9.97
C LYS A 354 -5.42 -8.81 8.90
N VAL A 355 -5.80 -7.55 9.15
CA VAL A 355 -5.79 -6.48 8.14
C VAL A 355 -6.59 -6.93 6.91
N VAL A 356 -7.79 -7.43 7.17
CA VAL A 356 -8.70 -7.98 6.19
C VAL A 356 -10.10 -7.50 6.49
N GLY A 357 -10.66 -6.75 5.54
CA GLY A 357 -12.07 -6.44 5.51
C GLY A 357 -12.84 -7.44 4.66
N ARG A 358 -14.12 -7.59 4.91
CA ARG A 358 -15.05 -8.32 4.05
C ARG A 358 -16.27 -7.46 3.79
N ILE A 359 -16.66 -7.38 2.52
CA ILE A 359 -17.89 -6.73 2.08
C ILE A 359 -18.84 -7.83 1.64
N SER A 360 -19.93 -8.01 2.37
CA SER A 360 -21.05 -8.85 1.94
C SER A 360 -22.30 -8.00 1.71
N PHE A 361 -23.42 -8.66 1.42
CA PHE A 361 -24.71 -8.00 1.32
C PHE A 361 -25.73 -8.68 2.22
N GLU A 362 -26.59 -7.86 2.82
CA GLU A 362 -27.87 -8.26 3.36
C GLU A 362 -28.92 -8.14 2.25
N TYR A 363 -29.55 -9.26 1.91
CA TYR A 363 -30.55 -9.34 0.86
C TYR A 363 -31.96 -9.16 1.41
N GLN A 364 -32.78 -8.47 0.62
CA GLN A 364 -34.19 -8.24 0.88
C GLN A 364 -34.99 -8.55 -0.39
N ALA A 365 -36.19 -9.10 -0.21
CA ALA A 365 -37.11 -9.39 -1.29
C ALA A 365 -37.39 -8.13 -2.13
N TYR A 366 -37.31 -8.24 -3.47
CA TYR A 366 -37.70 -7.18 -4.39
C TYR A 366 -38.85 -7.62 -5.29
N SER A 367 -38.59 -8.61 -6.14
CA SER A 367 -39.57 -9.12 -7.10
C SER A 367 -39.33 -10.59 -7.38
N ILE A 368 -40.39 -11.28 -7.80
CA ILE A 368 -40.35 -12.67 -8.24
C ILE A 368 -41.24 -12.82 -9.46
N GLY A 369 -40.75 -13.51 -10.48
CA GLY A 369 -41.51 -13.85 -11.66
C GLY A 369 -42.72 -14.72 -11.32
N THR A 370 -43.79 -14.61 -12.11
CA THR A 370 -44.97 -15.45 -11.96
C THR A 370 -44.71 -16.84 -12.53
N ALA A 371 -44.97 -17.89 -11.76
CA ALA A 371 -44.82 -19.27 -12.17
C ALA A 371 -45.98 -20.13 -11.63
N GLU A 372 -46.62 -20.91 -12.50
CA GLU A 372 -47.68 -21.83 -12.09
C GLU A 372 -47.13 -22.93 -11.17
N GLY A 373 -47.86 -23.26 -10.11
CA GLY A 373 -47.47 -24.33 -9.18
C GLY A 373 -46.38 -23.98 -8.17
N VAL A 374 -45.89 -22.73 -8.15
CA VAL A 374 -44.90 -22.25 -7.18
C VAL A 374 -45.55 -21.22 -6.25
N ASN A 375 -45.43 -21.44 -4.93
CA ASN A 375 -45.77 -20.40 -3.95
C ASN A 375 -44.66 -19.35 -3.96
N ALA A 376 -44.86 -18.30 -4.76
CA ALA A 376 -43.85 -17.28 -5.03
C ALA A 376 -43.35 -16.56 -3.77
N GLU A 377 -44.24 -16.22 -2.84
CA GLU A 377 -43.87 -15.55 -1.59
C GLU A 377 -43.02 -16.45 -0.69
N ALA A 378 -43.42 -17.72 -0.53
CA ALA A 378 -42.66 -18.69 0.26
C ALA A 378 -41.27 -18.95 -0.33
N LEU A 379 -41.19 -19.13 -1.65
CA LEU A 379 -39.92 -19.33 -2.36
C LEU A 379 -39.01 -18.10 -2.22
N LEU A 380 -39.54 -16.88 -2.41
CA LEU A 380 -38.77 -15.65 -2.30
C LEU A 380 -38.18 -15.48 -0.89
N ASN A 381 -38.97 -15.74 0.16
CA ASN A 381 -38.49 -15.67 1.54
C ASN A 381 -37.39 -16.70 1.83
N GLN A 382 -37.54 -17.91 1.32
CA GLN A 382 -36.53 -18.95 1.47
C GLN A 382 -35.23 -18.60 0.75
N VAL A 383 -35.33 -18.06 -0.48
CA VAL A 383 -34.16 -17.60 -1.24
C VAL A 383 -33.47 -16.45 -0.52
N VAL A 384 -34.21 -15.47 -0.01
CA VAL A 384 -33.65 -14.36 0.79
C VAL A 384 -32.91 -14.88 2.02
N GLN A 385 -33.51 -15.80 2.78
CA GLN A 385 -32.88 -16.38 3.96
C GLN A 385 -31.58 -17.10 3.59
N HIS A 386 -31.63 -17.99 2.60
CA HIS A 386 -30.46 -18.76 2.17
C HIS A 386 -29.34 -17.86 1.63
N MET A 387 -29.69 -16.86 0.83
CA MET A 387 -28.71 -15.90 0.30
C MET A 387 -28.01 -15.12 1.42
N ASN A 388 -28.73 -14.74 2.48
CA ASN A 388 -28.14 -14.08 3.65
C ASN A 388 -27.18 -14.99 4.41
N GLU A 389 -27.53 -16.27 4.60
CA GLU A 389 -26.64 -17.27 5.22
C GLU A 389 -25.35 -17.46 4.41
N VAL A 390 -25.47 -17.57 3.09
CA VAL A 390 -24.32 -17.74 2.18
C VAL A 390 -23.45 -16.48 2.13
N ALA A 391 -24.02 -15.28 2.16
CA ALA A 391 -23.27 -14.02 2.11
C ALA A 391 -22.30 -13.84 3.27
N GLU A 392 -22.58 -14.41 4.44
CA GLU A 392 -21.64 -14.39 5.56
C GLU A 392 -20.36 -15.17 5.26
N LEU A 393 -20.44 -16.20 4.39
CA LEU A 393 -19.31 -17.03 3.97
C LEU A 393 -18.61 -16.50 2.72
N THR A 394 -19.37 -15.98 1.75
CA THR A 394 -18.88 -15.65 0.40
C THR A 394 -18.68 -14.15 0.17
N GLY A 395 -18.50 -13.35 1.22
CA GLY A 395 -18.27 -11.91 1.06
C GLY A 395 -16.98 -11.60 0.30
N PHE A 396 -16.98 -10.50 -0.43
CA PHE A 396 -15.80 -9.99 -1.12
C PHE A 396 -14.77 -9.53 -0.08
N GLN A 397 -13.64 -10.21 0.00
CA GLN A 397 -12.55 -9.78 0.86
C GLN A 397 -11.91 -8.52 0.29
N TYR A 398 -11.47 -7.60 1.15
CA TYR A 398 -10.67 -6.43 0.78
C TYR A 398 -9.47 -6.35 1.72
N ASN A 399 -8.26 -6.42 1.19
CA ASN A 399 -7.09 -6.12 2.00
C ASN A 399 -6.85 -4.62 1.95
N TYR A 400 -6.94 -4.00 3.11
CA TYR A 400 -6.65 -2.60 3.28
C TYR A 400 -5.28 -2.44 3.95
N ALA A 401 -4.76 -1.22 3.95
CA ALA A 401 -3.49 -0.94 4.60
C ALA A 401 -3.64 -0.80 6.11
N LEU A 402 -2.54 -1.02 6.85
CA LEU A 402 -2.51 -0.74 8.28
C LEU A 402 -2.90 0.73 8.48
N MET A 403 -3.80 1.02 9.44
CA MET A 403 -4.49 2.30 9.69
C MET A 403 -5.85 2.52 9.02
N VAL A 404 -6.34 1.61 8.17
CA VAL A 404 -7.71 1.73 7.66
C VAL A 404 -8.64 0.93 8.56
N ASP A 405 -9.60 1.59 9.22
CA ASP A 405 -10.75 0.91 9.82
C ASP A 405 -11.93 1.05 8.86
N ILE A 406 -12.25 -0.02 8.14
CA ILE A 406 -13.29 0.04 7.11
C ILE A 406 -14.70 0.25 7.69
N ARG A 407 -14.88 0.14 9.02
CA ARG A 407 -16.19 0.38 9.66
C ARG A 407 -16.52 1.87 9.72
N ASP A 408 -15.50 2.73 9.67
CA ASP A 408 -15.67 4.18 9.58
C ASP A 408 -15.94 4.65 8.14
N PHE A 409 -15.91 3.73 7.18
CA PHE A 409 -16.12 4.03 5.77
C PHE A 409 -17.59 3.87 5.39
N GLN A 410 -18.07 4.79 4.57
CA GLN A 410 -19.43 4.76 4.05
C GLN A 410 -19.45 4.13 2.65
N PRO A 411 -20.33 3.15 2.41
CA PRO A 411 -20.53 2.59 1.07
C PRO A 411 -21.36 3.55 0.21
N ILE A 412 -20.85 3.88 -0.97
CA ILE A 412 -21.52 4.72 -1.98
C ILE A 412 -21.55 3.96 -3.30
N PHE A 413 -22.71 3.93 -3.95
CA PHE A 413 -22.90 3.29 -5.25
C PHE A 413 -22.78 4.29 -6.38
N ASP A 414 -22.02 3.91 -7.42
CA ASP A 414 -21.90 4.66 -8.66
C ASP A 414 -22.33 3.76 -9.81
N ALA A 415 -23.60 3.91 -10.23
CA ALA A 415 -24.18 3.08 -11.26
C ALA A 415 -23.57 3.32 -12.65
N ASN A 416 -23.04 4.53 -12.89
CA ASN A 416 -22.46 4.89 -14.20
C ASN A 416 -21.15 4.14 -14.43
N GLU A 417 -20.32 4.05 -13.40
CA GLU A 417 -19.06 3.30 -13.44
C GLU A 417 -19.22 1.85 -12.97
N ARG A 418 -20.41 1.49 -12.50
CA ARG A 418 -20.73 0.16 -11.95
C ARG A 418 -19.74 -0.24 -10.85
N VAL A 419 -19.50 0.70 -9.93
CA VAL A 419 -18.63 0.51 -8.77
C VAL A 419 -19.37 0.81 -7.47
N MET A 420 -18.99 0.09 -6.42
CA MET A 420 -19.23 0.49 -5.05
C MET A 420 -17.94 1.05 -4.48
N ARG A 421 -18.05 2.16 -3.77
CA ARG A 421 -16.94 2.90 -3.18
C ARG A 421 -17.12 2.92 -1.68
N LEU A 422 -16.11 2.50 -0.93
CA LEU A 422 -16.00 2.77 0.49
C LEU A 422 -15.22 4.07 0.62
N VAL A 423 -15.81 5.11 1.23
CA VAL A 423 -15.17 6.41 1.43
C VAL A 423 -15.09 6.75 2.91
N GLY A 424 -13.96 7.27 3.34
CA GLY A 424 -13.72 7.57 4.75
C GLY A 424 -12.41 8.30 4.96
N ASP A 425 -12.29 8.88 6.14
CA ASP A 425 -11.07 9.56 6.56
C ASP A 425 -10.20 8.61 7.41
N LEU A 426 -8.88 8.81 7.40
CA LEU A 426 -7.99 8.03 8.26
C LEU A 426 -8.16 8.46 9.73
N PRO A 427 -7.87 7.59 10.70
CA PRO A 427 -7.83 7.98 12.11
C PRO A 427 -6.78 9.07 12.33
N LYS A 428 -7.01 9.97 13.30
CA LYS A 428 -6.08 11.09 13.59
C LYS A 428 -4.70 10.63 14.07
N GLU A 429 -4.67 9.50 14.78
CA GLU A 429 -3.46 8.91 15.35
C GLU A 429 -3.09 7.67 14.55
N CYS A 430 -1.78 7.46 14.35
CA CYS A 430 -1.28 6.20 13.79
C CYS A 430 -1.65 5.06 14.74
N LEU A 431 -2.28 4.00 14.23
CA LEU A 431 -2.56 2.83 15.06
C LEU A 431 -1.21 2.17 15.45
N PRO A 432 -0.98 1.89 16.75
CA PRO A 432 0.25 1.23 17.18
C PRO A 432 0.32 -0.17 16.58
N TYR A 433 1.52 -0.54 16.11
CA TYR A 433 1.85 -1.89 15.63
C TYR A 433 1.95 -2.92 16.74
#